data_AF-A0A383E878-F1
#
_entry.id   AF-A0A383E878-F1
#
_cell.length_a   1.000
_cell.length_b   1.000
_cell.length_c   1.000
_cell.angle_alpha   90.00
_cell.angle_beta   90.00
_cell.angle_gamma   90.00
#
_symmetry.space_group_name_H-M   'P 1'
#
loop_
_entity.id
_entity.type
_entity.pdbx_description
1 polymer ?
#
loop_
_entity_poly.entity_id
_entity_poly.type
_entity_poly.pdbx_seq_one_letter_code
_entity_poly.pdbx_strand_id
1 'polypeptide(L)'
;MILRPGSERYEKIGWNDAFNIIADELVSLNDPNEAIFYTSGRTSNEAAFLWQLLARRFGTNNLPDCSNMCHESSGVALDDAIGVGKGTVKLEDFPISDLILVVGQNPGTNHPRMLTSLRDAKIAGASIISINPLKETGMSRFKH
;
A
#
# COMPACT_ATOMS: atom_id res chain seq x y z
N MET A 1 13.37 21.69 5.93
CA MET A 1 13.63 22.89 5.13
C MET A 1 12.33 23.67 5.03
N ILE A 2 12.38 24.99 4.84
CA ILE A 2 11.19 25.84 4.69
C ILE A 2 11.33 26.70 3.44
N LEU A 3 10.23 26.94 2.74
CA LEU A 3 10.15 27.96 1.69
C LEU A 3 9.43 29.17 2.27
N ARG A 4 10.16 30.27 2.48
CA ARG A 4 9.57 31.50 3.03
C ARG A 4 8.79 32.26 1.95
N PRO A 5 7.77 33.05 2.31
CA PRO A 5 7.06 33.90 1.37
C PRO A 5 8.02 34.80 0.58
N GLY A 6 7.89 34.80 -0.74
CA GLY A 6 8.75 35.58 -1.65
C GLY A 6 10.14 34.98 -1.92
N SER A 7 10.49 33.83 -1.33
CA SER A 7 11.72 33.12 -1.65
C SER A 7 11.53 32.17 -2.84
N GLU A 8 12.56 32.04 -3.67
CA GLU A 8 12.63 31.02 -4.73
C GLU A 8 13.34 29.73 -4.28
N ARG A 9 13.88 29.69 -3.04
CA ARG A 9 14.71 28.60 -2.55
C ARG A 9 14.34 28.18 -1.13
N TYR A 10 14.41 26.87 -0.91
CA TYR A 10 14.27 26.30 0.42
C TYR A 10 15.47 26.63 1.31
N GLU A 11 15.17 26.99 2.55
CA GLU A 11 16.15 27.27 3.60
C GLU A 11 16.19 26.12 4.61
N LYS A 12 17.37 25.88 5.19
CA LYS A 12 17.53 24.89 6.27
C LYS A 12 17.03 25.49 7.58
N ILE A 13 16.36 24.66 8.38
CA ILE A 13 15.87 24.99 9.74
C ILE A 13 16.18 23.84 10.69
N GLY A 14 16.17 24.10 11.99
CA GLY A 14 16.32 23.08 13.01
C GLY A 14 15.07 22.19 13.14
N TRP A 15 15.22 21.05 13.82
CA TRP A 15 14.09 20.17 14.13
C TRP A 15 13.04 20.83 15.01
N ASN A 16 13.46 21.56 16.05
CA ASN A 16 12.53 22.27 16.94
C ASN A 16 11.70 23.30 16.18
N ASP A 17 12.33 24.06 15.28
CA ASP A 17 11.61 25.03 14.44
C ASP A 17 10.59 24.32 13.55
N ALA A 18 10.98 23.20 12.91
CA ALA A 18 10.08 22.42 12.07
C ALA A 18 8.86 21.90 12.83
N PHE A 19 9.06 21.36 14.05
CA PHE A 19 7.96 20.87 14.88
C PHE A 19 7.06 22.00 15.36
N ASN A 20 7.61 23.13 15.79
CA ASN A 20 6.81 24.28 16.23
C ASN A 20 5.95 24.81 15.08
N ILE A 21 6.52 24.96 13.88
CA ILE A 21 5.77 25.41 12.70
C ILE A 21 4.61 24.45 12.40
N ILE A 22 4.85 23.14 12.38
CA ILE A 22 3.80 22.15 12.12
C ILE A 22 2.71 22.22 13.21
N ALA A 23 3.10 22.35 14.48
CA ALA A 23 2.17 22.44 15.59
C ALA A 23 1.32 23.72 15.52
N ASP A 24 1.94 24.86 15.23
CA ASP A 24 1.26 26.16 15.13
C ASP A 24 0.21 26.14 14.00
N GLU A 25 0.56 25.62 12.82
CA GLU A 25 -0.36 25.44 11.71
C GLU A 25 -1.56 24.56 12.09
N LEU A 26 -1.30 23.39 12.70
CA LEU A 26 -2.36 22.48 13.13
C LEU A 26 -3.28 23.11 14.19
N VAL A 27 -2.73 23.81 15.18
CA VAL A 27 -3.52 24.46 16.25
C VAL A 27 -4.34 25.64 15.73
N SER A 28 -3.89 26.28 14.65
CA SER A 28 -4.60 27.41 14.03
C SER A 28 -5.85 27.03 13.22
N LEU A 29 -6.06 25.73 12.95
CA LEU A 29 -7.22 25.24 12.20
C LEU A 29 -8.51 25.46 13.00
N ASN A 30 -9.60 25.78 12.30
CA ASN A 30 -10.90 26.00 12.95
C ASN A 30 -11.62 24.68 13.25
N ASP A 31 -11.35 23.64 12.46
CA ASP A 31 -11.86 22.28 12.62
C ASP A 31 -10.72 21.29 12.38
N PRO A 32 -10.50 20.29 13.26
CA PRO A 32 -9.49 19.26 13.05
C PRO A 32 -9.59 18.52 11.71
N ASN A 33 -10.77 18.47 11.10
CA ASN A 33 -11.01 17.83 9.80
C ASN A 33 -10.48 18.64 8.61
N GLU A 34 -9.97 19.86 8.82
CA GLU A 34 -9.21 20.59 7.80
C GLU A 34 -7.81 20.00 7.59
N ALA A 35 -7.33 19.16 8.52
CA ALA A 35 -6.07 18.44 8.41
C ALA A 35 -6.24 17.04 7.76
N ILE A 36 -5.21 16.61 7.04
CA ILE A 36 -5.11 15.27 6.45
C ILE A 36 -3.80 14.63 6.89
N PHE A 37 -3.89 13.45 7.50
CA PHE A 37 -2.77 12.69 8.03
C PHE A 37 -2.45 11.49 7.13
N TYR A 38 -1.93 11.75 5.93
CA TYR A 38 -1.64 10.69 4.96
C TYR A 38 -0.58 9.69 5.46
N THR A 39 -0.83 8.39 5.30
CA THR A 39 0.12 7.33 5.69
C THR A 39 0.64 6.54 4.49
N SER A 40 1.95 6.34 4.43
CA SER A 40 2.60 5.51 3.40
C SER A 40 2.59 4.03 3.78
N GLY A 41 2.32 3.15 2.82
CA GLY A 41 2.47 1.70 2.97
C GLY A 41 3.93 1.22 3.10
N ARG A 42 4.90 2.13 3.01
CA ARG A 42 6.32 1.86 3.31
C ARG A 42 6.69 2.13 4.78
N THR A 43 5.78 2.73 5.54
CA THR A 43 5.96 3.01 6.98
C THR A 43 5.84 1.71 7.78
N SER A 44 6.56 1.61 8.91
CA SER A 44 6.41 0.46 9.81
C SER A 44 5.04 0.46 10.50
N ASN A 45 4.61 -0.69 11.00
CA ASN A 45 3.34 -0.80 11.72
C ASN A 45 3.31 0.08 12.99
N GLU A 46 4.43 0.18 13.70
CA GLU A 46 4.56 1.00 14.90
C GLU A 46 4.44 2.49 14.60
N ALA A 47 5.13 2.96 13.55
CA ALA A 47 5.05 4.36 13.14
C ALA A 47 3.65 4.71 12.60
N ALA A 48 3.03 3.82 11.81
CA ALA A 48 1.65 4.00 11.36
C ALA A 48 0.67 4.03 12.54
N PHE A 49 0.88 3.17 13.55
CA PHE A 49 0.08 3.16 14.77
C PHE A 49 0.20 4.47 15.56
N LEU A 50 1.41 4.99 15.76
CA LEU A 50 1.62 6.28 16.43
C LEU A 50 1.05 7.45 15.63
N TRP A 51 1.16 7.40 14.31
CA TRP A 51 0.64 8.43 13.42
C TRP A 51 -0.89 8.55 13.47
N GLN A 52 -1.61 7.41 13.43
CA GLN A 52 -3.06 7.45 13.59
C GLN A 52 -3.48 7.90 14.99
N LEU A 53 -2.71 7.56 16.04
CA LEU A 53 -2.99 8.05 17.39
C LEU A 53 -2.86 9.58 17.44
N LEU A 54 -1.83 10.15 16.81
CA LEU A 54 -1.66 11.59 16.73
C LEU A 54 -2.87 12.26 16.06
N ALA A 55 -3.28 11.78 14.88
CA ALA A 55 -4.43 12.34 14.16
C ALA A 55 -5.74 12.27 14.97
N ARG A 56 -6.00 11.12 15.60
CA ARG A 56 -7.21 10.93 16.42
C ARG A 56 -7.17 11.73 17.71
N ARG A 57 -5.99 11.95 18.29
CA ARG A 57 -5.79 12.85 19.44
C ARG A 57 -5.89 14.31 19.07
N PHE A 58 -5.50 14.67 17.85
CA PHE A 58 -5.73 15.99 17.28
C PHE A 58 -7.23 16.27 17.04
N GLY A 59 -8.01 15.21 16.78
CA GLY A 59 -9.48 15.27 16.75
C GLY A 59 -10.10 14.88 15.42
N THR A 60 -9.34 14.29 14.49
CA THR A 60 -9.82 13.88 13.18
C THR A 60 -9.60 12.39 12.89
N ASN A 61 -10.42 11.84 12.00
CA ASN A 61 -10.22 10.53 11.39
C ASN A 61 -9.74 10.61 9.94
N ASN A 62 -9.37 11.79 9.44
CA ASN A 62 -8.87 12.01 8.08
C ASN A 62 -7.47 11.41 7.89
N LEU A 63 -7.44 10.10 7.70
CA LEU A 63 -6.26 9.24 7.63
C LEU A 63 -6.24 8.44 6.31
N PRO A 64 -6.22 9.09 5.13
CA PRO A 64 -6.07 8.36 3.88
C PRO A 64 -4.71 7.67 3.85
N ASP A 65 -4.67 6.49 3.24
CA ASP A 65 -3.44 5.74 3.05
C ASP A 65 -3.30 5.31 1.58
N CYS A 66 -2.08 4.97 1.16
CA CYS A 66 -1.82 4.61 -0.24
C CYS A 66 -2.66 3.41 -0.73
N SER A 67 -3.12 2.55 0.20
CA SER A 67 -3.92 1.38 -0.12
C SER A 67 -5.36 1.73 -0.49
N ASN A 68 -5.90 2.89 -0.09
CA ASN A 68 -7.24 3.33 -0.49
C ASN A 68 -7.42 3.27 -2.01
N MET A 69 -6.43 3.71 -2.78
CA MET A 69 -6.51 3.72 -4.24
C MET A 69 -6.44 2.33 -4.89
N CYS A 70 -5.78 1.36 -4.24
CA CYS A 70 -5.45 0.07 -4.88
C CYS A 70 -6.23 -1.13 -4.29
N HIS A 71 -6.60 -1.06 -3.02
CA HIS A 71 -7.11 -2.20 -2.25
C HIS A 71 -8.54 -2.01 -1.73
N GLU A 72 -9.02 -0.77 -1.60
CA GLU A 72 -10.34 -0.50 -1.01
C GLU A 72 -11.47 -1.18 -1.76
N SER A 73 -11.48 -1.08 -3.10
CA SER A 73 -12.49 -1.72 -3.94
C SER A 73 -12.50 -3.24 -3.80
N SER A 74 -11.31 -3.87 -3.80
CA SER A 74 -11.18 -5.31 -3.57
C SER A 74 -11.57 -5.71 -2.14
N GLY A 75 -11.29 -4.85 -1.15
CA GLY A 75 -11.62 -5.09 0.24
C GLY A 75 -13.14 -5.16 0.45
N VAL A 76 -13.88 -4.20 -0.11
CA VAL A 76 -15.35 -4.19 -0.09
C VAL A 76 -15.92 -5.45 -0.74
N ALA A 77 -15.47 -5.79 -1.95
CA ALA A 77 -15.99 -6.95 -2.67
C ALA A 77 -15.68 -8.30 -1.97
N LEU A 78 -14.49 -8.43 -1.37
CA LEU A 78 -14.11 -9.63 -0.63
C LEU A 78 -14.86 -9.75 0.71
N ASP A 79 -15.10 -8.63 1.40
CA ASP A 79 -15.87 -8.65 2.64
C ASP A 79 -17.32 -9.12 2.37
N ASP A 80 -17.95 -8.59 1.32
CA ASP A 80 -19.29 -9.03 0.89
C ASP A 80 -19.33 -10.50 0.47
N ALA A 81 -18.29 -11.00 -0.21
CA ALA A 81 -18.26 -12.35 -0.77
C ALA A 81 -17.86 -13.43 0.24
N ILE A 82 -16.89 -13.15 1.11
CA ILE A 82 -16.26 -14.16 1.98
C ILE A 82 -16.09 -13.69 3.44
N GLY A 83 -16.58 -12.50 3.80
CA GLY A 83 -16.52 -11.96 5.17
C GLY A 83 -15.13 -11.50 5.63
N VAL A 84 -14.18 -11.39 4.71
CA VAL A 84 -12.81 -10.94 4.99
C VAL A 84 -12.31 -10.08 3.83
N GLY A 85 -12.13 -8.78 4.05
CA GLY A 85 -11.59 -7.82 3.06
C GLY A 85 -10.09 -7.97 2.70
N LYS A 86 -9.49 -9.16 2.84
CA LYS A 86 -8.07 -9.43 2.60
C LYS A 86 -7.86 -10.76 1.90
N GLY A 87 -6.70 -10.91 1.25
CA GLY A 87 -6.28 -12.19 0.68
C GLY A 87 -6.18 -13.28 1.75
N THR A 88 -6.77 -14.44 1.48
CA THR A 88 -6.81 -15.60 2.38
C THR A 88 -5.75 -16.66 2.06
N VAL A 89 -5.12 -16.56 0.89
CA VAL A 89 -4.10 -17.48 0.38
C VAL A 89 -2.73 -17.12 0.92
N LYS A 90 -1.96 -18.13 1.34
CA LYS A 90 -0.58 -18.04 1.79
C LYS A 90 0.38 -18.61 0.76
N LEU A 91 1.69 -18.41 0.97
CA LEU A 91 2.71 -18.94 0.05
C LEU A 91 2.73 -20.47 0.04
N GLU A 92 2.40 -21.11 1.15
CA GLU A 92 2.38 -22.57 1.28
C GLU A 92 1.23 -23.23 0.49
N ASP A 93 0.24 -22.44 0.07
CA ASP A 93 -0.89 -22.95 -0.72
C ASP A 93 -0.54 -23.10 -2.21
N PHE A 94 0.51 -22.43 -2.70
CA PHE A 94 0.91 -22.46 -4.11
C PHE A 94 1.33 -23.87 -4.57
N PRO A 95 2.22 -24.61 -3.86
CA PRO A 95 2.67 -25.92 -4.30
C PRO A 95 1.60 -27.02 -4.27
N ILE A 96 0.52 -26.81 -3.50
CA ILE A 96 -0.59 -27.77 -3.37
C ILE A 96 -1.79 -27.41 -4.25
N SER A 97 -1.68 -26.35 -5.05
CA SER A 97 -2.76 -25.91 -5.95
C SER A 97 -2.70 -26.63 -7.29
N ASP A 98 -3.81 -27.21 -7.74
CA ASP A 98 -3.90 -27.81 -9.09
C ASP A 98 -3.99 -26.74 -10.20
N LEU A 99 -4.56 -25.58 -9.88
CA LEU A 99 -4.81 -24.48 -10.82
C LEU A 99 -4.62 -23.12 -10.15
N ILE A 100 -3.87 -22.24 -10.80
CA ILE A 100 -3.66 -20.84 -10.40
C ILE A 100 -4.12 -19.92 -11.54
N LEU A 101 -5.06 -19.03 -11.22
CA LEU A 101 -5.56 -18.01 -12.13
C LEU A 101 -4.95 -16.64 -11.74
N VAL A 102 -4.18 -16.05 -12.65
CA VAL A 102 -3.60 -14.71 -12.50
C VAL A 102 -4.41 -13.74 -13.35
N VAL A 103 -5.34 -13.02 -12.75
CA VAL A 103 -6.29 -12.14 -13.45
C VAL A 103 -5.99 -10.68 -13.14
N GLY A 104 -5.80 -9.85 -14.19
CA GLY A 104 -5.58 -8.41 -14.03
C GLY A 104 -4.32 -8.02 -13.25
N GLN A 105 -3.34 -8.93 -13.15
CA GLN A 105 -2.08 -8.76 -12.42
C GLN A 105 -0.89 -9.04 -13.32
N ASN A 106 0.24 -8.39 -13.03
CA ASN A 106 1.53 -8.59 -13.73
C ASN A 106 2.62 -8.99 -12.71
N PRO A 107 2.73 -10.28 -12.35
CA PRO A 107 3.70 -10.73 -11.35
C PRO A 107 5.15 -10.41 -11.72
N GLY A 108 5.52 -10.50 -12.99
CA GLY A 108 6.89 -10.26 -13.43
C GLY A 108 7.43 -8.86 -13.11
N THR A 109 6.58 -7.84 -13.23
CA THR A 109 6.96 -6.44 -12.99
C THR A 109 6.63 -6.00 -11.56
N ASN A 110 5.44 -6.33 -11.07
CA ASN A 110 4.91 -5.73 -9.84
C ASN A 110 5.24 -6.58 -8.60
N HIS A 111 5.40 -7.90 -8.77
CA HIS A 111 5.63 -8.85 -7.69
C HIS A 111 6.66 -9.94 -8.09
N PRO A 112 7.90 -9.57 -8.47
CA PRO A 112 8.84 -10.52 -9.09
C PRO A 112 9.15 -11.75 -8.22
N ARG A 113 9.02 -11.64 -6.89
CA ARG A 113 9.16 -12.78 -5.97
C ARG A 113 8.04 -13.83 -6.12
N MET A 114 6.85 -13.43 -6.55
CA MET A 114 5.73 -14.33 -6.83
C MET A 114 6.05 -15.29 -7.99
N LEU A 115 6.94 -14.93 -8.92
CA LEU A 115 7.36 -15.82 -10.00
C LEU A 115 8.02 -17.10 -9.46
N THR A 116 8.74 -17.03 -8.34
CA THR A 116 9.33 -18.21 -7.69
C THR A 116 8.23 -19.15 -7.21
N SER A 117 7.21 -18.63 -6.52
CA SER A 117 6.07 -19.44 -6.05
C SER A 117 5.26 -20.02 -7.20
N LEU A 118 5.05 -19.27 -8.29
CA LEU A 118 4.37 -19.76 -9.48
C LEU A 118 5.17 -20.86 -10.18
N ARG A 119 6.48 -20.71 -10.29
CA ARG A 119 7.36 -21.77 -10.82
C ARG A 119 7.28 -23.02 -9.97
N ASP A 120 7.39 -22.89 -8.65
CA ASP A 120 7.40 -24.04 -7.75
C ASP A 120 6.05 -24.78 -7.80
N ALA A 121 4.93 -24.05 -7.88
CA ALA A 121 3.61 -24.63 -8.16
C ALA A 121 3.58 -25.37 -9.51
N LYS A 122 4.16 -24.78 -10.56
CA LYS A 122 4.23 -25.43 -11.88
C LYS A 122 5.03 -26.74 -11.84
N ILE A 123 6.14 -26.77 -11.11
CA ILE A 123 6.95 -27.98 -10.89
C ILE A 123 6.14 -29.04 -10.13
N ALA A 124 5.33 -28.63 -9.15
CA ALA A 124 4.44 -29.50 -8.41
C ALA A 124 3.24 -30.04 -9.22
N GLY A 125 3.04 -29.56 -10.45
CA GLY A 125 2.01 -30.04 -11.36
C GLY A 125 0.89 -29.03 -11.65
N ALA A 126 0.92 -27.85 -11.03
CA ALA A 126 -0.12 -26.84 -11.21
C ALA A 126 -0.24 -26.36 -12.66
N SER A 127 -1.48 -26.09 -13.07
CA SER A 127 -1.78 -25.29 -14.25
C SER A 127 -1.80 -23.81 -13.88
N ILE A 128 -1.23 -22.94 -14.73
CA ILE A 128 -1.18 -21.49 -14.48
C ILE A 128 -1.74 -20.78 -15.69
N ILE A 129 -2.78 -19.98 -15.49
CA ILE A 129 -3.45 -19.21 -16.55
C ILE A 129 -3.36 -17.74 -16.21
N SER A 130 -2.83 -16.94 -17.16
CA SER A 130 -2.80 -15.48 -17.06
C SER A 130 -3.91 -14.88 -17.92
N ILE A 131 -4.76 -14.05 -17.30
CA ILE A 131 -5.86 -13.34 -17.96
C ILE A 131 -5.59 -11.85 -17.82
N ASN A 132 -5.03 -11.26 -18.86
CA ASN A 132 -4.64 -9.86 -18.88
C ASN A 132 -4.72 -9.31 -20.32
N PRO A 133 -5.21 -8.08 -20.55
CA PRO A 133 -5.14 -7.43 -21.86
C PRO A 133 -3.70 -7.31 -22.40
N LEU A 134 -2.71 -7.21 -21.51
CA LEU A 134 -1.30 -7.14 -21.86
C LEU A 134 -0.62 -8.50 -21.71
N LYS A 135 0.22 -8.85 -22.69
CA LYS A 135 1.06 -10.05 -22.61
C LYS A 135 2.28 -9.77 -21.74
N GLU A 136 2.31 -10.38 -20.56
CA GLU A 136 3.41 -10.27 -19.62
C GLU A 136 4.51 -11.29 -19.94
N THR A 137 5.74 -10.82 -20.16
CA THR A 137 6.88 -11.68 -20.52
C THR A 137 7.20 -12.67 -19.40
N GLY A 138 7.12 -12.20 -18.14
CA GLY A 138 7.35 -13.05 -16.96
C GLY A 138 6.37 -14.23 -16.83
N MET A 139 5.23 -14.18 -17.52
CA MET A 139 4.22 -15.25 -17.52
C MET A 139 4.36 -16.22 -18.72
N SER A 140 5.21 -15.90 -19.70
CA SER A 140 5.41 -16.73 -20.90
C SER A 140 6.38 -17.89 -20.65
N ARG A 141 7.41 -17.66 -19.83
CA ARG A 141 8.36 -18.69 -19.40
C ARG A 141 9.01 -18.29 -18.10
N PHE A 142 8.93 -19.14 -17.09
CA PHE A 142 9.74 -19.00 -15.87
C PHE A 142 11.20 -19.35 -16.23
N LYS A 143 12.09 -18.35 -16.22
CA LYS A 143 13.54 -18.60 -16.37
C LYS A 143 14.11 -18.84 -14.96
N HIS A 144 14.70 -20.02 -14.78
CA HIS A 144 15.18 -20.62 -13.54
C HIS A 144 14.07 -21.14 -12.66
#